data_AF-A3K747-F1
#
_entry.id   AF-A3K747-F1
#
_cell.length_a   1.000
_cell.length_b   1.000
_cell.length_c   1.000
_cell.angle_alpha   90.00
_cell.angle_beta   90.00
_cell.angle_gamma   90.00
#
_symmetry.space_group_name_H-M   'P 1'
#
loop_
_entity.id
_entity.type
_entity.pdbx_description
1 polymer ?
#
loop_
_entity_poly.entity_id
_entity_poly.type
_entity_poly.pdbx_seq_one_letter_code
_entity_poly.pdbx_strand_id
1 'polypeptide(L)'
;MGRRFLINAGTVLAVAWAASLATPAAAQPTWDWQLTEPFDLSRAVEVMDLDPQNHPQADIDALKARGVKLICYVSVGTWEAWRPLDVPGDVLGKTLPDWPDERYLDIRRHDVLLPVMTDRFRRCADAGFDAVEPDNMDAHLNDSGFALTPDDTRDYVALLAESAHALGLEIGQKNAPDLAAALAPTLDFAILESCHEHGWCDAFAPYVAAGKPVFAAEYRAPDAGACAAAEAAGLSLIFKDRDLTATYGTCQ
;
A
#
# COMPACT_ATOMS: atom_id res chain seq x y z
N MET A 1 18.35 27.90 79.68
CA MET A 1 17.27 27.25 78.89
C MET A 1 16.97 28.14 77.69
N GLY A 2 17.54 27.84 76.53
CA GLY A 2 17.36 28.61 75.29
C GLY A 2 17.22 27.66 74.11
N ARG A 3 16.08 27.75 73.42
CA ARG A 3 15.57 26.84 72.38
C ARG A 3 16.50 26.77 71.17
N ARG A 4 16.81 25.55 70.71
CA ARG A 4 17.39 25.26 69.38
C ARG A 4 16.25 25.08 68.37
N PHE A 5 16.30 25.81 67.26
CA PHE A 5 15.43 25.62 66.10
C PHE A 5 15.88 24.39 65.30
N LEU A 6 14.93 23.50 65.01
CA LEU A 6 15.08 22.38 64.07
C LEU A 6 14.79 22.88 62.66
N ILE A 7 15.73 22.72 61.74
CA ILE A 7 15.51 22.88 60.30
C ILE A 7 15.31 21.47 59.74
N ASN A 8 14.13 21.22 59.18
CA ASN A 8 13.76 19.96 58.54
C ASN A 8 14.35 19.95 57.13
N ALA A 9 15.24 19.00 56.83
CA ALA A 9 15.76 18.80 55.48
C ALA A 9 14.72 18.04 54.65
N GLY A 10 14.06 18.74 53.72
CA GLY A 10 13.17 18.13 52.73
C GLY A 10 13.99 17.43 51.65
N THR A 11 13.75 16.14 51.46
CA THR A 11 14.31 15.33 50.38
C THR A 11 13.69 15.78 49.05
N VAL A 12 14.51 16.31 48.14
CA VAL A 12 14.10 16.57 46.76
C VAL A 12 14.29 15.27 45.98
N LEU A 13 13.21 14.59 45.58
CA LEU A 13 13.29 13.50 44.61
C LEU A 13 13.55 14.10 43.22
N ALA A 14 14.72 13.82 42.66
CA ALA A 14 15.00 14.09 41.26
C ALA A 14 14.25 13.06 40.40
N VAL A 15 13.28 13.54 39.62
CA VAL A 15 12.64 12.74 38.57
C VAL A 15 13.60 12.74 37.37
N ALA A 16 14.25 11.60 37.12
CA ALA A 16 15.03 11.40 35.91
C ALA A 16 14.07 11.19 34.74
N TRP A 17 14.03 12.16 33.81
CA TRP A 17 13.39 11.97 32.51
C TRP A 17 14.28 11.06 31.68
N ALA A 18 13.88 9.81 31.50
CA ALA A 18 14.46 8.98 30.46
C ALA A 18 13.97 9.53 29.12
N ALA A 19 14.81 10.28 28.42
CA ALA A 19 14.58 10.60 27.03
C ALA A 19 14.56 9.28 26.25
N SER A 20 13.40 8.90 25.73
CA SER A 20 13.32 7.83 24.74
C SER A 20 14.14 8.25 23.54
N LEU A 21 15.26 7.58 23.30
CA LEU A 21 15.96 7.66 22.02
C LEU A 21 15.05 6.97 21.00
N ALA A 22 14.22 7.74 20.31
CA ALA A 22 13.50 7.23 19.15
C ALA A 22 14.56 6.67 18.20
N THR A 23 14.56 5.35 17.98
CA THR A 23 15.30 4.75 16.89
C THR A 23 14.83 5.43 15.60
N PRO A 24 15.75 5.92 14.74
CA PRO A 24 15.35 6.39 13.42
C PRO A 24 14.51 5.28 12.77
N ALA A 25 13.37 5.62 12.18
CA ALA A 25 12.65 4.69 11.32
C ALA A 25 13.66 4.14 10.29
N ALA A 26 13.63 2.83 10.05
CA ALA A 26 14.46 2.26 9.00
C ALA A 26 14.15 3.00 7.69
N ALA A 27 15.19 3.32 6.92
CA ALA A 27 15.02 3.95 5.62
C ALA A 27 14.09 3.06 4.77
N GLN A 28 13.04 3.65 4.23
CA GLN A 28 12.09 2.95 3.38
C GLN A 28 12.77 2.58 2.05
N PRO A 29 12.43 1.43 1.43
CA PRO A 29 12.94 1.10 0.11
C PRO A 29 12.57 2.17 -0.92
N THR A 30 13.52 2.47 -1.81
CA THR A 30 13.24 3.28 -3.00
C THR A 30 12.37 2.48 -3.98
N TRP A 31 11.43 3.14 -4.65
CA TRP A 31 10.46 2.46 -5.51
C TRP A 31 10.05 3.30 -6.71
N ASP A 32 9.46 2.64 -7.70
CA ASP A 32 8.75 3.28 -8.81
C ASP A 32 7.52 2.44 -9.19
N TRP A 33 6.50 3.10 -9.73
CA TRP A 33 5.22 2.50 -10.10
C TRP A 33 4.92 2.83 -11.55
N GLN A 34 4.93 1.83 -12.42
CA GLN A 34 4.74 2.03 -13.86
C GLN A 34 3.73 1.02 -14.40
N LEU A 35 2.50 1.47 -14.64
CA LEU A 35 1.44 0.61 -15.18
C LEU A 35 1.22 0.84 -16.68
N THR A 36 1.62 2.00 -17.21
CA THR A 36 1.35 2.41 -18.59
C THR A 36 2.61 2.85 -19.33
N GLU A 37 2.65 2.64 -20.65
CA GLU A 37 3.73 3.15 -21.50
C GLU A 37 3.78 4.69 -21.52
N PRO A 38 4.97 5.31 -21.73
CA PRO A 38 6.27 4.63 -21.89
C PRO A 38 6.85 4.16 -20.55
N PHE A 39 7.56 3.04 -20.58
CA PHE A 39 8.27 2.49 -19.42
C PHE A 39 9.73 2.94 -19.37
N ASP A 40 10.27 3.10 -18.16
CA ASP A 40 11.69 3.24 -17.85
C ASP A 40 12.10 2.16 -16.84
N LEU A 41 12.29 0.94 -17.35
CA LEU A 41 12.73 -0.20 -16.54
C LEU A 41 14.22 -0.11 -16.15
N SER A 42 14.95 0.91 -16.60
CA SER A 42 16.37 1.12 -16.26
C SER A 42 16.57 1.84 -14.93
N ARG A 43 15.50 2.40 -14.35
CA ARG A 43 15.53 3.19 -13.13
C ARG A 43 16.19 2.43 -11.97
N ALA A 44 17.07 3.12 -11.25
CA ALA A 44 17.75 2.58 -10.08
C ALA A 44 16.87 2.72 -8.83
N VAL A 45 16.01 1.74 -8.60
CA VAL A 45 15.13 1.61 -7.43
C VAL A 45 15.22 0.19 -6.87
N GLU A 46 14.89 0.02 -5.60
CA GLU A 46 14.87 -1.29 -4.94
C GLU A 46 13.59 -2.08 -5.26
N VAL A 47 12.48 -1.36 -5.49
CA VAL A 47 11.15 -1.94 -5.77
C VAL A 47 10.57 -1.35 -7.06
N MET A 48 9.93 -2.17 -7.89
CA MET A 48 9.09 -1.71 -8.99
C MET A 48 7.72 -2.37 -8.93
N ASP A 49 6.68 -1.57 -9.04
CA ASP A 49 5.30 -2.03 -9.18
C ASP A 49 4.86 -1.89 -10.64
N LEU A 50 4.44 -3.01 -11.23
CA LEU A 50 4.22 -3.15 -12.67
C LEU A 50 2.95 -3.94 -12.97
N ASP A 51 2.34 -3.63 -14.11
CA ASP A 51 1.28 -4.46 -14.68
C ASP A 51 1.90 -5.70 -15.39
N PRO A 52 1.62 -6.93 -14.95
CA PRO A 52 2.22 -8.13 -15.53
C PRO A 52 1.87 -8.35 -17.01
N GLN A 53 0.80 -7.74 -17.54
CA GLN A 53 0.44 -7.89 -18.96
C GLN A 53 1.22 -6.99 -19.90
N ASN A 54 1.81 -5.91 -19.38
CA ASN A 54 2.51 -4.92 -20.20
C ASN A 54 4.00 -5.23 -20.36
N HIS A 55 4.49 -6.32 -19.74
CA HIS A 55 5.90 -6.69 -19.76
C HIS A 55 6.13 -8.11 -20.26
N PRO A 56 6.96 -8.31 -21.31
CA PRO A 56 7.43 -9.65 -21.65
C PRO A 56 8.29 -10.23 -20.51
N GLN A 57 8.33 -11.56 -20.40
CA GLN A 57 9.11 -12.26 -19.37
C GLN A 57 10.59 -11.82 -19.31
N ALA A 58 11.18 -11.46 -20.45
CA ALA A 58 12.57 -11.00 -20.52
C ALA A 58 12.81 -9.70 -19.72
N ASP A 59 11.82 -8.81 -19.66
CA ASP A 59 11.91 -7.57 -18.88
C ASP A 59 11.89 -7.87 -17.38
N ILE A 60 10.98 -8.78 -16.97
CA ILE A 60 10.87 -9.27 -15.60
C ILE A 60 12.18 -9.94 -15.18
N ASP A 61 12.71 -10.86 -15.97
CA ASP A 61 13.98 -11.55 -15.70
C ASP A 61 15.14 -10.56 -15.58
N ALA A 62 15.20 -9.52 -16.42
CA ALA A 62 16.24 -8.50 -16.38
C ALA A 62 16.18 -7.64 -15.11
N LEU A 63 14.97 -7.30 -14.64
CA LEU A 63 14.76 -6.59 -13.38
C LEU A 63 15.18 -7.46 -12.18
N LYS A 64 14.75 -8.73 -12.18
CA LYS A 64 15.12 -9.70 -11.13
C LYS A 64 16.63 -9.95 -11.08
N ALA A 65 17.30 -10.03 -12.23
CA ALA A 65 18.76 -10.17 -12.31
C ALA A 65 19.52 -8.96 -11.72
N ARG A 66 18.88 -7.78 -11.68
CA ARG A 66 19.40 -6.58 -11.02
C ARG A 66 19.08 -6.52 -9.52
N GLY A 67 18.33 -7.49 -9.00
CA GLY A 67 17.92 -7.53 -7.60
C GLY A 67 16.74 -6.61 -7.25
N VAL A 68 16.00 -6.11 -8.26
CA VAL A 68 14.78 -5.33 -8.03
C VAL A 68 13.69 -6.27 -7.52
N LYS A 69 13.02 -5.89 -6.42
CA LYS A 69 11.80 -6.55 -5.98
C LYS A 69 10.62 -6.08 -6.84
N LEU A 70 9.77 -7.01 -7.27
CA LEU A 70 8.66 -6.71 -8.16
C LEU A 70 7.31 -6.91 -7.47
N ILE A 71 6.48 -5.86 -7.50
CA ILE A 71 5.08 -5.88 -7.09
C ILE A 71 4.23 -6.01 -8.36
N CYS A 72 3.26 -6.93 -8.33
CA CYS A 72 2.36 -7.23 -9.42
C CYS A 72 1.03 -6.52 -9.20
N TYR A 73 0.68 -5.56 -10.06
CA TYR A 73 -0.62 -4.92 -10.04
C TYR A 73 -1.74 -5.91 -10.33
N VAL A 74 -2.75 -5.96 -9.46
CA VAL A 74 -3.98 -6.72 -9.66
C VAL A 74 -5.17 -5.93 -9.10
N SER A 75 -6.10 -5.51 -9.96
CA SER A 75 -7.39 -5.07 -9.44
C SER A 75 -8.16 -6.24 -8.81
N VAL A 76 -8.51 -6.10 -7.53
CA VAL A 76 -9.27 -7.12 -6.77
C VAL A 76 -10.69 -6.68 -6.44
N GLY A 77 -10.96 -5.37 -6.50
CA GLY A 77 -12.28 -4.79 -6.25
C GLY A 77 -13.04 -4.37 -7.50
N THR A 78 -12.41 -4.42 -8.69
CA THR A 78 -13.08 -4.12 -9.96
C THR A 78 -12.84 -5.21 -11.01
N TRP A 79 -13.79 -5.29 -11.93
CA TRP A 79 -13.69 -6.00 -13.20
C TRP A 79 -13.21 -5.01 -14.27
N GLU A 80 -12.27 -5.45 -15.10
CA GLU A 80 -11.63 -4.65 -16.15
C GLU A 80 -11.97 -5.22 -17.54
N ALA A 81 -12.47 -4.40 -18.47
CA ALA A 81 -12.89 -4.89 -19.79
C ALA A 81 -11.75 -5.47 -20.65
N TRP A 82 -10.52 -4.99 -20.45
CA TRP A 82 -9.33 -5.48 -21.16
C TRP A 82 -8.72 -6.74 -20.53
N ARG A 83 -9.16 -7.10 -19.31
CA ARG A 83 -8.76 -8.32 -18.58
C ARG A 83 -9.97 -8.97 -17.90
N PRO A 84 -10.99 -9.36 -18.68
CA PRO A 84 -12.28 -9.71 -18.12
C PRO A 84 -12.18 -10.94 -17.22
N LEU A 85 -12.85 -10.88 -16.07
CA LEU A 85 -13.08 -12.04 -15.22
C LEU A 85 -14.29 -12.82 -15.72
N ASP A 86 -14.21 -14.15 -15.71
CA ASP A 86 -15.35 -15.03 -15.94
C ASP A 86 -16.19 -15.12 -14.65
N VAL A 87 -17.03 -14.10 -14.43
CA VAL A 87 -17.87 -13.99 -13.25
C VAL A 87 -19.34 -13.81 -13.65
N PRO A 88 -20.29 -14.30 -12.84
CA PRO A 88 -21.70 -14.03 -13.05
C PRO A 88 -22.01 -12.54 -13.02
N GLY A 89 -22.98 -12.10 -13.84
CA GLY A 89 -23.31 -10.68 -13.99
C GLY A 89 -23.86 -10.01 -12.73
N ASP A 90 -24.37 -10.79 -11.76
CA ASP A 90 -24.85 -10.30 -10.46
C ASP A 90 -23.70 -9.93 -9.48
N VAL A 91 -22.47 -10.33 -9.81
CA VAL A 91 -21.25 -9.90 -9.10
C VAL A 91 -20.79 -8.51 -9.57
N LEU A 92 -21.27 -8.03 -10.73
CA LEU A 92 -20.85 -6.76 -11.30
C LEU A 92 -21.75 -5.61 -10.85
N GLY A 93 -21.15 -4.64 -10.18
CA GLY A 93 -21.78 -3.42 -9.66
C GLY A 93 -21.79 -2.27 -10.67
N LYS A 94 -21.79 -1.04 -10.14
CA LYS A 94 -21.72 0.20 -10.92
C LYS A 94 -20.36 0.34 -11.61
N THR A 95 -20.35 1.16 -12.66
CA THR A 95 -19.13 1.60 -13.33
C THR A 95 -18.29 2.46 -12.39
N LEU A 96 -16.97 2.27 -12.41
CA LEU A 96 -16.03 3.11 -11.67
C LEU A 96 -16.00 4.50 -12.33
N PRO A 97 -16.24 5.62 -11.62
CA PRO A 97 -16.54 6.92 -12.26
C PRO A 97 -15.49 7.43 -13.26
N ASP A 98 -14.21 7.28 -12.93
CA ASP A 98 -13.11 7.76 -13.78
C ASP A 98 -12.64 6.71 -14.81
N TRP A 99 -13.19 5.48 -14.73
CA TRP A 99 -12.79 4.33 -15.52
C TRP A 99 -14.04 3.66 -16.13
N PRO A 100 -14.53 4.15 -17.29
CA PRO A 100 -15.82 3.73 -17.85
C PRO A 100 -15.88 2.26 -18.25
N ASP A 101 -14.70 1.66 -18.50
CA ASP A 101 -14.51 0.26 -18.86
C ASP A 101 -14.23 -0.64 -17.64
N GLU A 102 -14.37 -0.10 -16.43
CA GLU A 102 -14.29 -0.83 -15.16
C GLU A 102 -15.61 -0.83 -14.39
N ARG A 103 -15.85 -1.92 -13.65
CA ARG A 103 -17.04 -2.06 -12.80
C ARG A 103 -16.65 -2.64 -11.45
N TYR A 104 -17.25 -2.12 -10.37
CA TYR A 104 -17.07 -2.69 -9.04
C TYR A 104 -17.50 -4.15 -8.96
N LEU A 105 -16.86 -4.92 -8.09
CA LEU A 105 -17.20 -6.30 -7.76
C LEU A 105 -17.96 -6.35 -6.42
N ASP A 106 -18.94 -7.26 -6.28
CA ASP A 106 -19.48 -7.63 -4.97
C ASP A 106 -18.46 -8.49 -4.22
N ILE A 107 -17.59 -7.83 -3.45
CA ILE A 107 -16.48 -8.48 -2.75
C ILE A 107 -16.92 -9.55 -1.74
N ARG A 108 -18.21 -9.61 -1.36
CA ARG A 108 -18.76 -10.66 -0.49
C ARG A 108 -18.89 -12.01 -1.19
N ARG A 109 -18.81 -12.05 -2.52
CA ARG A 109 -18.90 -13.25 -3.35
C ARG A 109 -17.57 -14.00 -3.41
N HIS A 110 -17.03 -14.34 -2.23
CA HIS A 110 -15.75 -15.05 -2.09
C HIS A 110 -15.72 -16.36 -2.89
N ASP A 111 -16.86 -17.05 -3.00
CA ASP A 111 -17.04 -18.29 -3.78
C ASP A 111 -16.69 -18.12 -5.26
N VAL A 112 -16.96 -16.94 -5.81
CA VAL A 112 -16.66 -16.59 -7.20
C VAL A 112 -15.30 -15.93 -7.32
N LEU A 113 -14.98 -14.99 -6.43
CA LEU A 113 -13.82 -14.11 -6.59
C LEU A 113 -12.50 -14.79 -6.20
N LEU A 114 -12.46 -15.58 -5.12
CA LEU A 114 -11.21 -16.15 -4.64
C LEU A 114 -10.53 -17.08 -5.66
N PRO A 115 -11.21 -18.00 -6.36
CA PRO A 115 -10.57 -18.81 -7.38
C PRO A 115 -9.93 -17.97 -8.48
N VAL A 116 -10.60 -16.89 -8.88
CA VAL A 116 -10.15 -15.98 -9.95
C VAL A 116 -8.96 -15.13 -9.49
N MET A 117 -9.00 -14.56 -8.30
CA MET A 117 -7.89 -13.76 -7.76
C MET A 117 -6.68 -14.63 -7.42
N THR A 118 -6.89 -15.83 -6.88
CA THR A 118 -5.81 -16.80 -6.66
C THR A 118 -5.11 -17.17 -7.97
N ASP A 119 -5.86 -17.29 -9.07
CA ASP A 119 -5.28 -17.57 -10.38
C ASP A 119 -4.52 -16.37 -10.96
N ARG A 120 -4.99 -15.13 -10.72
CA ARG A 120 -4.23 -13.90 -11.02
C ARG A 120 -2.92 -13.83 -10.21
N PHE A 121 -2.97 -14.09 -8.91
CA PHE A 121 -1.79 -14.13 -8.04
C PHE A 121 -0.82 -15.24 -8.46
N ARG A 122 -1.32 -16.42 -8.84
CA ARG A 122 -0.48 -17.50 -9.35
C ARG A 122 0.30 -17.07 -10.59
N ARG A 123 -0.33 -16.35 -11.53
CA ARG A 123 0.38 -15.80 -12.69
C ARG A 123 1.47 -14.81 -12.30
N CYS A 124 1.25 -13.97 -11.29
CA CYS A 124 2.29 -13.09 -10.76
C CYS A 124 3.48 -13.91 -10.22
N ALA A 125 3.21 -14.93 -9.39
CA ALA A 125 4.23 -15.81 -8.85
C ALA A 125 5.01 -16.56 -9.94
N ASP A 126 4.30 -17.14 -10.92
CA ASP A 126 4.88 -17.88 -12.04
C ASP A 126 5.75 -16.98 -12.94
N ALA A 127 5.40 -15.71 -13.07
CA ALA A 127 6.20 -14.72 -13.79
C ALA A 127 7.43 -14.24 -13.00
N GLY A 128 7.51 -14.52 -11.70
CA GLY A 128 8.66 -14.18 -10.85
C GLY A 128 8.51 -12.89 -10.04
N PHE A 129 7.29 -12.38 -9.88
CA PHE A 129 7.00 -11.28 -8.96
C PHE A 129 7.15 -11.74 -7.50
N ASP A 130 7.48 -10.80 -6.61
CA ASP A 130 7.67 -11.05 -5.18
C ASP A 130 6.42 -10.72 -4.36
N ALA A 131 5.55 -9.87 -4.91
CA ALA A 131 4.43 -9.29 -4.19
C ALA A 131 3.26 -8.97 -5.11
N VAL A 132 2.09 -8.69 -4.53
CA VAL A 132 0.90 -8.19 -5.24
C VAL A 132 0.41 -6.87 -4.65
N GLU A 133 0.01 -5.95 -5.52
CA GLU A 133 -0.78 -4.75 -5.21
C GLU A 133 -2.26 -5.08 -5.49
N PRO A 134 -3.09 -5.31 -4.47
CA PRO A 134 -4.52 -5.60 -4.65
C PRO A 134 -5.34 -4.30 -4.75
N ASP A 135 -5.45 -3.75 -5.95
CA ASP A 135 -6.10 -2.46 -6.20
C ASP A 135 -7.64 -2.50 -6.05
N ASN A 136 -8.23 -1.32 -5.83
CA ASN A 136 -9.66 -1.10 -5.64
C ASN A 136 -10.27 -1.83 -4.43
N MET A 137 -9.46 -2.17 -3.42
CA MET A 137 -9.92 -2.82 -2.19
C MET A 137 -10.83 -1.93 -1.32
N ASP A 138 -10.93 -0.64 -1.61
CA ASP A 138 -11.73 0.36 -0.89
C ASP A 138 -13.16 0.56 -1.47
N ALA A 139 -13.70 -0.46 -2.14
CA ALA A 139 -15.04 -0.42 -2.72
C ALA A 139 -16.16 -0.10 -1.71
N HIS A 140 -15.94 -0.33 -0.41
CA HIS A 140 -16.87 0.05 0.68
C HIS A 140 -16.95 1.56 0.94
N LEU A 141 -15.95 2.33 0.50
CA LEU A 141 -15.96 3.79 0.58
C LEU A 141 -16.66 4.45 -0.61
N ASN A 142 -17.09 3.65 -1.59
CA ASN A 142 -17.57 4.12 -2.88
C ASN A 142 -19.02 3.71 -3.16
N ASP A 143 -19.68 4.41 -4.09
CA ASP A 143 -20.97 3.99 -4.63
C ASP A 143 -20.81 2.83 -5.63
N SER A 144 -20.45 1.66 -5.10
CA SER A 144 -20.21 0.45 -5.89
C SER A 144 -21.47 -0.16 -6.49
N GLY A 145 -22.66 0.30 -6.06
CA GLY A 145 -23.94 -0.35 -6.33
C GLY A 145 -24.25 -1.49 -5.36
N PHE A 146 -23.35 -1.78 -4.42
CA PHE A 146 -23.54 -2.72 -3.32
C PHE A 146 -23.44 -1.99 -1.98
N ALA A 147 -24.16 -2.49 -0.97
CA ALA A 147 -24.06 -1.98 0.39
C ALA A 147 -22.89 -2.64 1.13
N LEU A 148 -21.68 -2.46 0.61
CA LEU A 148 -20.45 -3.02 1.18
C LEU A 148 -20.08 -2.30 2.47
N THR A 149 -19.59 -3.05 3.44
CA THR A 149 -19.13 -2.55 4.73
C THR A 149 -17.61 -2.69 4.86
N PRO A 150 -16.97 -1.95 5.80
CA PRO A 150 -15.56 -2.16 6.11
C PRO A 150 -15.24 -3.60 6.53
N ASP A 151 -16.19 -4.30 7.17
CA ASP A 151 -16.01 -5.71 7.57
C ASP A 151 -16.02 -6.66 6.35
N ASP A 152 -16.86 -6.40 5.35
CA ASP A 152 -16.84 -7.16 4.09
C ASP A 152 -15.46 -7.04 3.41
N THR A 153 -14.89 -5.83 3.39
CA THR A 153 -13.53 -5.60 2.87
C THR A 153 -12.48 -6.35 3.68
N ARG A 154 -12.55 -6.28 5.02
CA ARG A 154 -11.58 -6.98 5.90
C ARG A 154 -11.61 -8.49 5.68
N ASP A 155 -12.80 -9.09 5.58
CA ASP A 155 -12.94 -10.53 5.37
C ASP A 155 -12.39 -10.95 4.00
N TYR A 156 -12.71 -10.20 2.95
CA TYR A 156 -12.18 -10.48 1.60
C TYR A 156 -10.65 -10.35 1.55
N VAL A 157 -10.10 -9.28 2.12
CA VAL A 157 -8.66 -9.00 2.12
C VAL A 157 -7.87 -10.03 2.92
N ALA A 158 -8.42 -10.53 4.03
CA ALA A 158 -7.80 -11.61 4.78
C ALA A 158 -7.65 -12.89 3.91
N LEU A 159 -8.68 -13.23 3.14
CA LEU A 159 -8.66 -14.39 2.23
C LEU A 159 -7.70 -14.19 1.04
N LEU A 160 -7.59 -12.96 0.53
CA LEU A 160 -6.59 -12.61 -0.49
C LEU A 160 -5.16 -12.75 0.06
N ALA A 161 -4.92 -12.30 1.28
CA ALA A 161 -3.61 -12.41 1.93
C ALA A 161 -3.21 -13.87 2.15
N GLU A 162 -4.12 -14.70 2.67
CA GLU A 162 -3.90 -16.15 2.78
C GLU A 162 -3.52 -16.78 1.44
N SER A 163 -4.20 -16.37 0.37
CA SER A 163 -3.96 -16.87 -0.99
C SER A 163 -2.60 -16.43 -1.54
N ALA A 164 -2.23 -15.16 -1.36
CA ALA A 164 -0.94 -14.62 -1.78
C ALA A 164 0.22 -15.29 -1.02
N HIS A 165 0.12 -15.38 0.31
CA HIS A 165 1.13 -16.00 1.16
C HIS A 165 1.30 -17.49 0.84
N ALA A 166 0.23 -18.22 0.53
CA ALA A 166 0.30 -19.62 0.11
C ALA A 166 1.04 -19.82 -1.23
N LEU A 167 1.11 -18.78 -2.06
CA LEU A 167 1.86 -18.75 -3.31
C LEU A 167 3.29 -18.19 -3.12
N GLY A 168 3.68 -17.80 -1.91
CA GLY A 168 4.98 -17.22 -1.61
C GLY A 168 5.09 -15.73 -1.98
N LEU A 169 3.96 -15.05 -2.19
CA LEU A 169 3.89 -13.62 -2.50
C LEU A 169 3.62 -12.81 -1.24
N GLU A 170 4.31 -11.68 -1.07
CA GLU A 170 3.88 -10.61 -0.16
C GLU A 170 2.60 -9.92 -0.71
N ILE A 171 1.79 -9.28 0.13
CA ILE A 171 0.59 -8.54 -0.31
C ILE A 171 0.49 -7.16 0.35
N GLY A 172 0.18 -6.15 -0.46
CA GLY A 172 0.06 -4.76 -0.01
C GLY A 172 -1.36 -4.37 0.39
N GLN A 173 -1.49 -3.33 1.19
CA GLN A 173 -2.73 -2.53 1.27
C GLN A 173 -2.68 -1.40 0.27
N LYS A 174 -3.70 -1.26 -0.57
CA LYS A 174 -3.90 -0.12 -1.45
C LYS A 174 -4.97 0.81 -0.90
N ASN A 175 -4.59 2.04 -0.52
CA ASN A 175 -5.51 3.04 0.06
C ASN A 175 -6.34 2.46 1.24
N ALA A 176 -7.65 2.73 1.33
CA ALA A 176 -8.51 2.30 2.46
C ALA A 176 -7.98 2.71 3.86
N PRO A 177 -7.74 4.02 4.14
CA PRO A 177 -7.12 4.46 5.39
C PRO A 177 -7.93 4.09 6.64
N ASP A 178 -9.24 3.92 6.54
CA ASP A 178 -10.13 3.50 7.64
C ASP A 178 -9.83 2.07 8.14
N LEU A 179 -9.18 1.26 7.30
CA LEU A 179 -8.83 -0.13 7.60
C LEU A 179 -7.36 -0.34 7.97
N ALA A 180 -6.51 0.68 7.85
CA ALA A 180 -5.05 0.53 8.00
C ALA A 180 -4.64 -0.14 9.33
N ALA A 181 -5.22 0.27 10.46
CA ALA A 181 -4.92 -0.34 11.75
C ALA A 181 -5.38 -1.81 11.87
N ALA A 182 -6.47 -2.17 11.19
CA ALA A 182 -7.03 -3.52 11.22
C ALA A 182 -6.29 -4.47 10.27
N LEU A 183 -5.75 -3.96 9.16
CA LEU A 183 -5.08 -4.75 8.12
C LEU A 183 -3.56 -4.84 8.30
N ALA A 184 -2.93 -3.87 8.97
CA ALA A 184 -1.48 -3.87 9.21
C ALA A 184 -0.92 -5.15 9.87
N PRO A 185 -1.64 -5.89 10.73
CA PRO A 185 -1.16 -7.19 11.22
C PRO A 185 -1.09 -8.28 10.14
N THR A 186 -1.91 -8.18 9.10
CA THR A 186 -2.09 -9.21 8.07
C THR A 186 -1.27 -8.94 6.81
N LEU A 187 -1.20 -7.69 6.36
CA LEU A 187 -0.58 -7.31 5.08
C LEU A 187 0.87 -6.85 5.25
N ASP A 188 1.69 -6.97 4.21
CA ASP A 188 3.16 -6.87 4.31
C ASP A 188 3.71 -5.46 4.08
N PHE A 189 2.96 -4.63 3.34
CA PHE A 189 3.30 -3.24 3.02
C PHE A 189 2.02 -2.45 2.68
N ALA A 190 2.15 -1.15 2.39
CA ALA A 190 1.06 -0.33 1.87
C ALA A 190 1.49 0.56 0.69
N ILE A 191 0.57 0.80 -0.24
CA ILE A 191 0.67 1.73 -1.37
C ILE A 191 -0.45 2.76 -1.26
N LEU A 192 -0.07 4.04 -1.28
CA LEU A 192 -0.96 5.17 -1.01
C LEU A 192 -0.96 6.13 -2.19
N GLU A 193 -2.13 6.63 -2.57
CA GLU A 193 -2.27 7.69 -3.57
C GLU A 193 -2.77 8.98 -2.96
N SER A 194 -2.10 10.10 -3.21
CA SER A 194 -2.56 11.43 -2.80
C SER A 194 -2.82 11.56 -1.28
N CYS A 195 -2.12 10.80 -0.43
CA CYS A 195 -2.34 10.82 1.02
C CYS A 195 -2.01 12.18 1.62
N HIS A 196 -1.02 12.88 1.07
CA HIS A 196 -0.63 14.21 1.52
C HIS A 196 -1.63 15.24 1.02
N GLU A 197 -2.01 15.17 -0.27
CA GLU A 197 -3.05 16.02 -0.85
C GLU A 197 -4.35 15.99 -0.03
N HIS A 198 -4.73 14.82 0.46
CA HIS A 198 -5.97 14.61 1.19
C HIS A 198 -5.80 14.52 2.71
N GLY A 199 -4.58 14.68 3.23
CA GLY A 199 -4.29 14.79 4.66
C GLY A 199 -4.57 13.54 5.49
N TRP A 200 -4.36 12.34 4.95
CA TRP A 200 -4.63 11.07 5.64
C TRP A 200 -3.42 10.13 5.78
N CYS A 201 -2.21 10.55 5.39
CA CYS A 201 -1.01 9.70 5.49
C CYS A 201 -0.80 9.07 6.89
N ASP A 202 -1.10 9.82 7.96
CA ASP A 202 -0.92 9.37 9.35
C ASP A 202 -1.75 8.12 9.70
N ALA A 203 -2.81 7.82 8.94
CA ALA A 203 -3.60 6.60 9.11
C ALA A 203 -2.73 5.32 8.98
N PHE A 204 -1.61 5.39 8.27
CA PHE A 204 -0.70 4.27 8.01
C PHE A 204 0.45 4.15 9.01
N ALA A 205 0.46 4.95 10.08
CA ALA A 205 1.40 4.78 11.18
C ALA A 205 1.49 3.33 11.73
N PRO A 206 0.41 2.50 11.75
CA PRO A 206 0.51 1.09 12.15
C PRO A 206 1.49 0.25 11.31
N TYR A 207 1.61 0.52 10.00
CA TYR A 207 2.58 -0.19 9.13
C TYR A 207 4.01 0.22 9.48
N VAL A 208 4.25 1.53 9.60
CA VAL A 208 5.56 2.08 9.95
C VAL A 208 6.00 1.60 11.34
N ALA A 209 5.10 1.59 12.32
CA ALA A 209 5.36 1.07 13.67
C ALA A 209 5.68 -0.43 13.69
N ALA A 210 5.14 -1.20 12.73
CA ALA A 210 5.45 -2.61 12.52
C ALA A 210 6.73 -2.84 11.70
N GLY A 211 7.41 -1.77 11.26
CA GLY A 211 8.60 -1.86 10.39
C GLY A 211 8.29 -2.28 8.96
N LYS A 212 7.03 -2.11 8.52
CA LYS A 212 6.55 -2.47 7.19
C LYS A 212 6.69 -1.29 6.22
N PRO A 213 7.05 -1.53 4.94
CA PRO A 213 7.16 -0.47 3.95
C PRO A 213 5.83 0.27 3.72
N VAL A 214 5.90 1.60 3.56
CA VAL A 214 4.76 2.40 3.08
C VAL A 214 5.22 3.25 1.90
N PHE A 215 4.70 2.92 0.73
CA PHE A 215 4.95 3.56 -0.55
C PHE A 215 3.85 4.60 -0.81
N ALA A 216 4.20 5.86 -1.05
CA ALA A 216 3.25 6.95 -1.28
C ALA A 216 3.50 7.64 -2.62
N ALA A 217 2.47 7.83 -3.43
CA ALA A 217 2.53 8.51 -4.71
C ALA A 217 1.66 9.77 -4.69
N GLU A 218 2.20 10.87 -5.19
CA GLU A 218 1.47 12.13 -5.39
C GLU A 218 1.46 12.52 -6.86
N TYR A 219 0.33 13.03 -7.35
CA TYR A 219 0.11 13.33 -8.77
C TYR A 219 0.40 14.78 -9.18
N ARG A 220 1.13 15.50 -8.32
CA ARG A 220 1.52 16.89 -8.54
C ARG A 220 3.03 17.02 -8.42
N ALA A 221 3.56 18.15 -8.87
CA ALA A 221 5.00 18.40 -8.77
C ALA A 221 5.50 18.26 -7.31
N PRO A 222 6.77 17.89 -7.12
CA PRO A 222 7.35 17.76 -5.79
C PRO A 222 7.12 19.00 -4.92
N ASP A 223 6.42 18.80 -3.80
CA ASP A 223 6.18 19.84 -2.79
C ASP A 223 7.10 19.59 -1.58
N ALA A 224 7.82 20.62 -1.15
CA ALA A 224 8.72 20.54 0.00
C ALA A 224 7.97 20.19 1.30
N GLY A 225 6.70 20.64 1.42
CA GLY A 225 5.82 20.29 2.52
C GLY A 225 5.47 18.81 2.53
N ALA A 226 5.04 18.27 1.37
CA ALA A 226 4.79 16.84 1.17
C ALA A 226 6.01 15.99 1.52
N CYS A 227 7.20 16.41 1.07
CA CYS A 227 8.44 15.71 1.34
C CYS A 227 8.81 15.66 2.82
N ALA A 228 8.73 16.80 3.52
CA ALA A 228 8.98 16.84 4.96
C ALA A 228 7.96 16.02 5.75
N ALA A 229 6.70 16.02 5.33
CA ALA A 229 5.65 15.23 5.95
C ALA A 229 5.87 13.72 5.76
N ALA A 230 6.20 13.29 4.53
CA ALA A 230 6.51 11.90 4.22
C ALA A 230 7.73 11.39 4.99
N GLU A 231 8.81 12.18 5.06
CA GLU A 231 10.00 11.84 5.85
C GLU A 231 9.65 11.68 7.34
N ALA A 232 8.89 12.63 7.90
CA ALA A 232 8.46 12.58 9.29
C ALA A 232 7.53 11.38 9.60
N ALA A 233 6.70 10.98 8.64
CA ALA A 233 5.81 9.84 8.74
C ALA A 233 6.48 8.50 8.39
N GLY A 234 7.74 8.51 7.92
CA GLY A 234 8.46 7.29 7.54
C GLY A 234 7.93 6.65 6.26
N LEU A 235 7.54 7.46 5.27
CA LEU A 235 6.98 7.02 3.99
C LEU A 235 8.01 7.17 2.86
N SER A 236 7.95 6.28 1.88
CA SER A 236 8.69 6.42 0.62
C SER A 236 7.84 7.17 -0.39
N LEU A 237 8.02 8.49 -0.48
CA LEU A 237 7.22 9.37 -1.36
C LEU A 237 7.86 9.53 -2.75
N ILE A 238 7.05 9.30 -3.79
CA ILE A 238 7.37 9.59 -5.19
C ILE A 238 6.29 10.49 -5.82
N PHE A 239 6.64 11.14 -6.91
CA PHE A 239 5.73 11.94 -7.72
C PHE A 239 5.56 11.31 -9.10
N LYS A 240 4.30 11.12 -9.52
CA LYS A 240 3.92 10.41 -10.75
C LYS A 240 2.96 11.27 -11.59
N ASP A 241 2.84 10.96 -12.87
CA ASP A 241 1.66 11.35 -13.62
C ASP A 241 0.50 10.37 -13.32
N ARG A 242 -0.74 10.78 -13.61
CA ARG A 242 -1.93 9.96 -13.31
C ARG A 242 -2.05 8.70 -14.17
N ASP A 243 -1.39 8.66 -15.32
CA ASP A 243 -1.40 7.48 -16.19
C ASP A 243 -0.35 6.45 -15.72
N LEU A 244 0.47 6.79 -14.71
CA LEU A 244 1.53 5.96 -14.16
C LEU A 244 2.52 5.50 -15.24
N THR A 245 2.97 6.47 -16.05
CA THR A 245 4.07 6.25 -17.01
C THR A 245 5.45 6.29 -16.33
N ALA A 246 6.52 6.32 -17.12
CA ALA A 246 7.89 6.53 -16.63
C ALA A 246 8.13 7.88 -15.91
N THR A 247 7.18 8.84 -15.94
CA THR A 247 7.32 10.10 -15.19
C THR A 247 7.60 9.79 -13.72
N TYR A 248 8.63 10.42 -13.18
CA TYR A 248 9.12 10.10 -11.85
C TYR A 248 9.77 11.33 -11.21
N GLY A 249 9.37 11.63 -9.98
CA GLY A 249 10.01 12.63 -9.13
C GLY A 249 10.21 12.09 -7.73
N THR A 250 11.22 12.61 -7.04
CA THR A 250 11.56 12.29 -5.65
C THR A 250 11.67 13.56 -4.82
N CYS A 251 11.72 13.38 -3.50
CA CYS A 251 12.02 14.46 -2.57
C CYS A 251 13.49 14.92 -2.55
N GLN A 252 14.35 14.24 -3.30
CA GLN A 252 15.76 14.57 -3.53
C GLN A 252 15.99 14.98 -4.99
#